data_AF-A0A0S8FP02-F1
#
_entry.id   AF-A0A0S8FP02-F1
#
_cell.length_a   1.000
_cell.length_b   1.000
_cell.length_c   1.000
_cell.angle_alpha   90.00
_cell.angle_beta   90.00
_cell.angle_gamma   90.00
#
_symmetry.space_group_name_H-M   'P 1'
#
loop_
_entity.id
_entity.type
_entity.pdbx_description
1 polymer ?
#
loop_
_entity_poly.entity_id
_entity_poly.type
_entity_poly.pdbx_seq_one_letter_code
_entity_poly.pdbx_strand_id
1 'polypeptide(L)'
;MPDRELTRLLDELEKELGSNPDLSEEERAALDDLRDRIGQVLQAGRQEPVIQREGLTDPLRGYVDRFETSHPTLTMILGRIADALNKMGI
;
A
#
# COMPACT_ATOMS: atom_id res chain seq x y z
N MET A 1 0.41 -14.79 -10.35
CA MET A 1 -0.80 -13.95 -10.47
C MET A 1 -0.54 -12.69 -9.68
N PRO A 2 -0.58 -11.51 -10.30
CA PRO A 2 -0.22 -10.24 -9.67
C PRO A 2 -1.07 -9.95 -8.41
N ASP A 3 -2.34 -10.37 -8.38
CA ASP A 3 -3.24 -10.22 -7.23
C ASP A 3 -2.75 -10.96 -5.98
N ARG A 4 -2.17 -12.16 -6.15
CA ARG A 4 -1.64 -12.96 -5.03
C ARG A 4 -0.39 -12.33 -4.42
N GLU A 5 0.44 -11.71 -5.26
CA GLU A 5 1.64 -11.01 -4.81
C GLU A 5 1.24 -9.76 -4.00
N LEU A 6 0.31 -8.96 -4.53
CA LEU A 6 -0.19 -7.78 -3.83
C LEU A 6 -0.85 -8.14 -2.49
N THR A 7 -1.69 -9.18 -2.47
CA THR A 7 -2.30 -9.67 -1.21
C THR A 7 -1.25 -10.02 -0.16
N ARG A 8 -0.16 -10.69 -0.57
CA ARG A 8 0.94 -11.03 0.34
C ARG A 8 1.68 -9.78 0.84
N LEU A 9 1.89 -8.79 -0.03
CA LEU A 9 2.54 -7.54 0.37
C LEU A 9 1.69 -6.73 1.36
N LEU A 10 0.36 -6.76 1.22
CA LEU A 10 -0.54 -6.12 2.19
C LEU A 10 -0.51 -6.82 3.56
N ASP A 11 -0.40 -8.15 3.59
CA ASP A 11 -0.22 -8.92 4.83
C ASP A 11 1.14 -8.63 5.49
N GLU A 12 2.21 -8.49 4.69
CA GLU A 12 3.52 -8.05 5.18
C GLU A 12 3.47 -6.62 5.72
N LEU A 13 2.78 -5.70 5.05
CA LEU A 13 2.57 -4.32 5.51
C LEU A 13 1.86 -4.30 6.87
N GLU A 14 0.77 -5.06 7.03
CA GLU A 14 0.03 -5.17 8.29
C GLU A 14 0.90 -5.67 9.45
N LYS A 15 1.73 -6.68 9.20
CA LYS A 15 2.65 -7.22 10.21
C LYS A 15 3.68 -6.19 10.64
N GLU A 16 4.24 -5.43 9.68
CA GLU A 16 5.18 -4.37 9.99
C GLU A 16 4.51 -3.21 10.73
N LEU A 17 3.28 -2.84 10.38
CA LEU A 17 2.48 -1.88 11.16
C LEU A 17 2.27 -2.38 12.58
N GLY A 18 1.97 -3.66 12.75
CA GLY A 18 1.78 -4.34 14.04
C GLY A 18 3.04 -4.35 14.91
N SER A 19 4.19 -4.54 14.28
CA SER A 19 5.47 -4.82 14.96
C SER A 19 6.35 -3.59 15.16
N ASN A 20 6.09 -2.48 14.47
CA ASN A 20 6.84 -1.23 14.63
C ASN A 20 6.20 -0.34 15.72
N PRO A 21 6.79 -0.26 16.94
CA PRO A 21 6.31 0.63 17.98
C PRO A 21 6.64 2.12 17.71
N ASP A 22 7.58 2.39 16.81
CA ASP A 22 8.04 3.73 16.45
C ASP A 22 7.10 4.47 15.47
N LEU A 23 6.05 3.81 14.98
CA LEU A 23 5.04 4.45 14.14
C LEU A 23 4.08 5.27 14.98
N SER A 24 3.85 6.51 14.58
CA SER A 24 2.80 7.35 15.17
C SER A 24 1.42 6.78 14.85
N GLU A 25 0.44 7.05 15.71
CA GLU A 25 -0.95 6.60 15.49
C GLU A 25 -1.51 7.12 14.15
N GLU A 26 -1.19 8.36 13.79
CA GLU A 26 -1.55 8.96 12.50
C GLU A 26 -0.92 8.23 11.30
N GLU A 27 0.35 7.82 11.41
CA GLU A 27 1.07 7.09 10.36
C GLU A 27 0.50 5.69 10.17
N ARG A 28 0.17 5.04 11.29
CA ARG A 28 -0.46 3.73 11.30
C ARG A 28 -1.85 3.77 10.68
N ALA A 29 -2.67 4.75 11.05
CA ALA A 29 -4.01 4.94 10.49
C ALA A 29 -3.96 5.26 9.00
N ALA A 30 -3.03 6.10 8.57
CA ALA A 30 -2.79 6.44 7.17
C ALA A 30 -2.42 5.23 6.31
N LEU A 31 -1.52 4.38 6.82
CA LEU A 31 -1.10 3.15 6.13
C LEU A 31 -2.19 2.08 6.15
N ASP A 32 -3.00 2.02 7.21
CA ASP A 32 -4.16 1.11 7.29
C ASP A 32 -5.26 1.51 6.29
N ASP A 33 -5.56 2.81 6.16
CA ASP A 33 -6.49 3.33 5.12
C ASP A 33 -5.99 3.00 3.71
N LEU A 34 -4.68 3.19 3.47
CA LEU A 34 -4.07 2.85 2.20
C LEU A 34 -4.19 1.35 1.90
N ARG A 35 -3.92 0.49 2.89
CA ARG A 35 -4.07 -0.97 2.77
C ARG A 35 -5.51 -1.34 2.43
N ASP A 36 -6.49 -0.75 3.12
CA ASP A 36 -7.91 -1.03 2.91
C ASP A 36 -8.35 -0.62 1.51
N ARG A 37 -8.00 0.59 1.07
CA ARG A 37 -8.27 1.08 -0.30
C ARG A 37 -7.70 0.15 -1.37
N ILE A 38 -6.45 -0.30 -1.20
CA ILE A 38 -5.83 -1.25 -2.14
C ILE A 38 -6.58 -2.58 -2.12
N GLY A 39 -6.95 -3.07 -0.94
CA GLY A 39 -7.78 -4.26 -0.77
C GLY A 39 -9.13 -4.15 -1.47
N GLN A 40 -9.80 -3.00 -1.38
CA GLN A 40 -11.05 -2.73 -2.09
C GLN A 40 -10.86 -2.79 -3.60
N VAL A 41 -9.81 -2.16 -4.14
CA VAL A 41 -9.52 -2.19 -5.59
C VAL A 41 -9.21 -3.61 -6.08
N LEU A 42 -8.48 -4.40 -5.28
CA LEU A 42 -8.24 -5.82 -5.54
C LEU A 42 -9.55 -6.62 -5.59
N GLN A 43 -10.44 -6.44 -4.62
CA GLN A 43 -11.71 -7.17 -4.51
C GLN A 43 -12.72 -6.75 -5.57
N ALA A 44 -12.79 -5.46 -5.89
CA ALA A 44 -13.69 -4.91 -6.89
C ALA A 44 -13.26 -5.24 -8.33
N GLY A 45 -12.00 -5.64 -8.52
CA GLY A 45 -11.45 -6.00 -9.82
C GLY A 45 -11.54 -4.88 -10.87
N ARG A 46 -11.53 -5.24 -12.16
CA ARG A 46 -11.59 -4.30 -13.29
C ARG A 46 -12.93 -3.54 -13.45
N GLN A 47 -13.93 -3.78 -12.60
CA GLN A 47 -15.29 -3.26 -12.79
C GLN A 47 -15.53 -1.87 -12.19
N GLU A 48 -14.68 -1.37 -11.31
CA GLU A 48 -14.80 0.01 -10.81
C GLU A 48 -14.27 1.07 -11.79
N PRO A 49 -14.81 2.31 -11.75
CA PRO A 49 -14.35 3.40 -12.58
C PRO A 49 -12.87 3.73 -12.31
N VAL A 50 -12.11 3.95 -13.39
CA VAL A 50 -10.68 4.29 -13.39
C VAL A 50 -10.33 5.45 -12.43
N ILE A 51 -11.29 6.34 -12.18
CA ILE A 51 -11.18 7.49 -11.26
C ILE A 51 -10.86 7.08 -9.81
N GLN A 52 -11.23 5.87 -9.35
CA GLN A 52 -10.90 5.38 -8.01
C GLN A 52 -9.52 4.71 -7.95
N ARG A 53 -8.97 4.28 -9.10
CA ARG A 53 -7.65 3.64 -9.21
C ARG A 53 -6.53 4.68 -9.32
N GLU A 54 -6.76 5.73 -10.10
CA GLU A 54 -5.80 6.81 -10.40
C GLU A 54 -5.35 7.62 -9.17
N GLY A 55 -5.94 7.38 -8.00
CA GLY A 55 -5.64 8.10 -6.75
C GLY A 55 -4.87 7.32 -5.69
N LEU A 56 -4.41 6.09 -5.95
CA LEU A 56 -3.67 5.30 -4.93
C LEU A 56 -2.16 5.51 -4.99
N THR A 57 -1.61 5.70 -6.18
CA THR A 57 -0.16 5.79 -6.39
C THR A 57 0.43 7.08 -5.82
N ASP A 58 -0.33 8.18 -5.86
CA ASP A 58 0.08 9.49 -5.33
C ASP A 58 0.25 9.51 -3.80
N PRO A 59 -0.76 9.14 -2.99
CA PRO A 59 -0.59 9.05 -1.53
C PRO A 59 0.45 7.99 -1.15
N LEU A 60 0.50 6.87 -1.88
CA LEU A 60 1.49 5.81 -1.62
C LEU A 60 2.93 6.30 -1.83
N ARG A 61 3.17 7.13 -2.85
CA ARG A 61 4.47 7.78 -3.07
C ARG A 61 4.81 8.77 -1.95
N GLY A 62 3.84 9.57 -1.51
CA GLY A 62 4.03 10.46 -0.35
C GLY A 62 4.44 9.72 0.92
N TYR A 63 3.88 8.54 1.18
CA TYR A 63 4.29 7.69 2.29
C TYR A 63 5.69 7.11 2.09
N VAL A 64 6.03 6.63 0.88
CA VAL A 64 7.38 6.14 0.55
C VAL A 64 8.44 7.20 0.85
N ASP A 65 8.26 8.43 0.36
CA ASP A 65 9.17 9.55 0.61
C ASP A 65 9.28 9.90 2.11
N ARG A 66 8.16 9.91 2.84
CA ARG A 66 8.14 10.18 4.28
C ARG A 66 8.86 9.11 5.10
N PHE A 67 8.69 7.84 4.73
CA PHE A 67 9.21 6.71 5.49
C PHE A 67 10.61 6.29 5.04
N GLU A 68 11.13 6.77 3.91
CA GLU A 68 12.44 6.39 3.35
C GLU A 68 13.60 6.51 4.35
N THR A 69 13.57 7.55 5.20
CA THR A 69 14.63 7.79 6.19
C THR A 69 14.40 7.03 7.50
N SER A 70 13.16 6.94 7.97
CA SER A 70 12.84 6.44 9.31
C SER A 70 12.48 4.95 9.34
N HIS A 71 11.88 4.42 8.26
CA HIS A 71 11.34 3.06 8.21
C HIS A 71 11.68 2.38 6.86
N PRO A 72 12.94 2.01 6.62
CA PRO A 72 13.40 1.46 5.34
C PRO A 72 12.66 0.17 4.93
N THR A 73 12.23 -0.66 5.91
CA THR A 73 11.45 -1.87 5.64
C THR A 73 10.06 -1.53 5.08
N LEU A 74 9.37 -0.54 5.65
CA LEU A 74 8.06 -0.10 5.17
C LEU A 74 8.18 0.49 3.76
N THR A 75 9.19 1.33 3.52
CA THR A 75 9.46 1.89 2.20
C THR A 75 9.66 0.81 1.14
N MET A 76 10.40 -0.26 1.46
CA MET A 76 10.55 -1.40 0.56
C MET A 76 9.22 -2.10 0.25
N ILE A 77 8.36 -2.31 1.25
CA ILE A 77 7.07 -2.97 1.07
C ILE A 77 6.14 -2.08 0.22
N LEU A 78 6.05 -0.80 0.54
CA LEU A 78 5.27 0.17 -0.22
C LEU A 78 5.75 0.27 -1.68
N GLY A 79 7.06 0.30 -1.94
CA GLY A 79 7.60 0.30 -3.29
C GLY A 79 7.20 -0.95 -4.09
N ARG A 80 7.19 -2.12 -3.45
CA ARG A 80 6.72 -3.37 -4.08
C ARG A 80 5.22 -3.36 -4.34
N ILE A 81 4.42 -2.79 -3.43
CA ILE A 81 2.98 -2.58 -3.62
C ILE A 81 2.73 -1.70 -4.84
N ALA A 82 3.47 -0.58 -4.96
CA ALA A 82 3.39 0.32 -6.11
C ALA A 82 3.69 -0.40 -7.43
N ASP A 83 4.75 -1.21 -7.45
CA ASP A 83 5.16 -1.98 -8.64
C ASP A 83 4.10 -3.04 -9.02
N ALA A 84 3.53 -3.73 -8.03
CA ALA A 84 2.46 -4.69 -8.24
C ALA A 84 1.18 -4.03 -8.77
N LEU A 85 0.81 -2.85 -8.26
CA LEU A 85 -0.31 -2.04 -8.78
C LEU A 85 -0.07 -1.61 -10.24
N ASN A 86 1.12 -1.08 -10.54
CA ASN A 86 1.51 -0.71 -11.91
C ASN A 86 1.43 -1.90 -12.88
N LYS A 87 1.89 -3.08 -12.46
CA LYS A 87 1.80 -4.32 -13.26
C LYS A 87 0.35 -4.74 -13.55
N MET A 88 -0.61 -4.35 -12.70
CA MET A 88 -2.04 -4.59 -12.92
C MET A 88 -2.69 -3.54 -13.82
N GLY A 89 -1.96 -2.47 -14.18
CA GLY A 89 -2.49 -1.33 -14.94
C GLY A 89 -3.45 -0.48 -14.11
N ILE A 90 -3.17 -0.38 -12.81
CA ILE A 90 -3.92 0.36 -11.79
C ILE A 90 -3.10 1.58 -11.38
#